data_AF-A0AAE4AZ42-F1
#
_entry.id   AF-A0AAE4AZ42-F1
#
_cell.length_a   1.000
_cell.length_b   1.000
_cell.length_c   1.000
_cell.angle_alpha   90.00
_cell.angle_beta   90.00
_cell.angle_gamma   90.00
#
_symmetry.space_group_name_H-M   'P 1'
#
loop_
_entity.id
_entity.type
_entity.pdbx_description
1 polymer ?
#
loop_
_entity_poly.entity_id
_entity_poly.type
_entity_poly.pdbx_seq_one_letter_code
_entity_poly.pdbx_strand_id
1 'polypeptide(L)'
;MTDLRTLPGPVVMGVLNVTPDSFSDGGRYANRDAAVAHGIAMCADGAALIDVGGESTRPGAGRVDAEEESRRVLPVIRDLAAAGVRVSIDTTRASVAAAAIEAGAVTVNDVSGGLADPQMAKVVAAAGVPWILMHWRGHSQRMQQLAVYDDVVAEVRDELSRRVDEALAAGVAAENVIIDPGLGFAKTAAHNWALTRHLGTLLSLGFPLLFAASRKSYLGSLLAGPDGTPRPAGEQRDAATVATSVLAVAAGAWGVRVHQVRDTADAIAVWQAAGAPRAVWPATGTAIPATDAANRATDAANPATDAADRATDAAGQATDAADQATGAADSVTEAKPAAGAAKPASGTAAGTPGVEGA
;
A
#
# COMPACT_ATOMS: atom_id res chain seq x y z
N MET A 1 -20.43 -16.05 0.33
CA MET A 1 -19.04 -15.55 0.28
C MET A 1 -18.96 -14.54 -0.87
N THR A 2 -18.64 -13.28 -0.59
CA THR A 2 -18.40 -12.28 -1.65
C THR A 2 -17.13 -12.68 -2.41
N ASP A 3 -17.28 -12.92 -3.71
CA ASP A 3 -16.18 -13.17 -4.62
C ASP A 3 -15.27 -11.92 -4.65
N LEU A 4 -13.97 -12.08 -4.32
CA LEU A 4 -12.97 -11.00 -4.29
C LEU A 4 -12.85 -10.25 -5.63
N ARG A 5 -13.31 -10.87 -6.72
CA ARG A 5 -13.33 -10.31 -8.07
C ARG A 5 -14.56 -9.44 -8.35
N THR A 6 -15.58 -9.52 -7.51
CA THR A 6 -16.85 -8.76 -7.60
C THR A 6 -16.97 -7.66 -6.56
N LEU A 7 -15.88 -7.37 -5.84
CA LEU A 7 -15.87 -6.28 -4.87
C LEU A 7 -16.18 -4.95 -5.57
N PRO A 8 -16.95 -4.05 -4.93
CA PRO A 8 -17.39 -2.79 -5.54
C PRO A 8 -16.25 -1.76 -5.74
N GLY A 9 -15.00 -2.17 -5.56
CA GLY A 9 -13.83 -1.31 -5.67
C GLY A 9 -12.52 -2.08 -5.69
N PRO A 10 -11.38 -1.36 -5.83
CA PRO A 10 -10.06 -1.97 -5.86
C PRO A 10 -9.74 -2.72 -4.57
N VAL A 11 -9.03 -3.83 -4.70
CA VAL A 11 -8.64 -4.66 -3.56
C VAL A 11 -7.40 -4.09 -2.88
N VAL A 12 -7.51 -3.79 -1.59
CA VAL A 12 -6.34 -3.57 -0.72
C VAL A 12 -5.95 -4.89 -0.09
N MET A 13 -4.76 -5.37 -0.43
CA MET A 13 -4.17 -6.61 0.07
C MET A 13 -3.08 -6.29 1.09
N GLY A 14 -3.31 -6.63 2.36
CA GLY A 14 -2.38 -6.37 3.46
C GLY A 14 -1.29 -7.43 3.55
N VAL A 15 -0.01 -7.03 3.68
CA VAL A 15 1.13 -7.94 3.78
C VAL A 15 1.36 -8.39 5.23
N LEU A 16 1.26 -9.68 5.50
CA LEU A 16 1.57 -10.29 6.80
C LEU A 16 2.72 -11.30 6.66
N ASN A 17 3.95 -10.85 6.95
CA ASN A 17 5.12 -11.73 6.97
C ASN A 17 5.24 -12.41 8.34
N VAL A 18 5.29 -13.74 8.36
CA VAL A 18 5.36 -14.57 9.57
C VAL A 18 6.77 -15.16 9.76
N THR A 19 7.78 -14.29 9.68
CA THR A 19 9.18 -14.70 9.89
C THR A 19 9.57 -14.55 11.37
N PRO A 20 10.59 -15.29 11.86
CA PRO A 20 11.03 -15.22 13.27
C PRO A 20 11.32 -13.81 13.76
N ASP A 21 11.85 -12.95 12.88
CA ASP A 21 12.23 -11.56 13.21
C ASP A 21 11.06 -10.57 13.11
N SER A 22 9.90 -10.98 12.58
CA SER A 22 8.79 -10.04 12.34
C SER A 22 8.03 -9.65 13.60
N PHE A 23 8.16 -10.41 14.70
CA PHE A 23 7.43 -10.20 15.95
C PHE A 23 8.25 -10.51 17.22
N SER A 24 9.58 -10.55 17.13
CA SER A 24 10.51 -11.24 18.05
C SER A 24 10.58 -10.79 19.53
N ASP A 25 9.70 -9.91 20.00
CA ASP A 25 9.70 -9.43 21.39
C ASP A 25 9.02 -10.41 22.37
N GLY A 26 8.43 -11.51 21.87
CA GLY A 26 7.85 -12.58 22.67
C GLY A 26 8.15 -13.97 22.10
N GLY A 27 7.96 -15.03 22.88
CA GLY A 27 8.19 -16.41 22.40
C GLY A 27 7.32 -16.81 21.19
N ARG A 28 7.52 -18.03 20.65
CA ARG A 28 6.81 -18.52 19.45
C ARG A 28 5.29 -18.34 19.44
N TYR A 29 4.62 -18.50 20.59
CA TYR A 29 3.17 -18.30 20.71
C TYR A 29 2.78 -16.81 20.70
N ALA A 30 3.54 -15.96 21.38
CA ALA A 30 3.34 -14.51 21.32
C ALA A 30 3.51 -13.97 19.90
N ASN A 31 4.45 -14.54 19.12
CA ASN A 31 4.65 -14.16 17.71
C ASN A 31 3.46 -14.55 16.83
N ARG A 32 2.83 -15.71 17.10
CA ARG A 32 1.60 -16.13 16.39
C ARG A 32 0.44 -15.21 16.75
N ASP A 33 0.18 -15.00 18.03
CA ASP A 33 -0.96 -14.20 18.48
C ASP A 33 -0.82 -12.74 18.00
N ALA A 34 0.41 -12.19 18.00
CA ALA A 34 0.72 -10.89 17.42
C ALA A 34 0.46 -10.85 15.91
N ALA A 35 0.87 -11.87 15.16
CA ALA A 35 0.60 -11.95 13.72
C ALA A 35 -0.91 -12.01 13.42
N VAL A 36 -1.67 -12.81 14.17
CA VAL A 36 -3.12 -12.92 14.02
C VAL A 36 -3.80 -11.59 14.37
N ALA A 37 -3.43 -10.98 15.50
CA ALA A 37 -3.96 -9.67 15.90
C ALA A 37 -3.65 -8.60 14.85
N HIS A 38 -2.44 -8.61 14.27
CA HIS A 38 -2.07 -7.67 13.21
C HIS A 38 -2.87 -7.90 11.92
N GLY A 39 -3.11 -9.16 11.53
CA GLY A 39 -3.97 -9.47 10.38
C GLY A 39 -5.42 -9.03 10.57
N ILE A 40 -5.97 -9.19 11.77
CA ILE A 40 -7.32 -8.70 12.13
C ILE A 40 -7.35 -7.15 12.09
N ALA A 41 -6.32 -6.50 12.64
CA ALA A 41 -6.21 -5.04 12.60
C ALA A 41 -6.15 -4.51 11.16
N MET A 42 -5.35 -5.14 10.29
CA MET A 42 -5.32 -4.79 8.87
C MET A 42 -6.68 -4.94 8.19
N CYS A 43 -7.46 -5.98 8.53
CA CYS A 43 -8.83 -6.13 8.02
C CYS A 43 -9.72 -4.96 8.48
N ALA A 44 -9.63 -4.56 9.75
CA ALA A 44 -10.33 -3.39 10.28
C ALA A 44 -9.85 -2.04 9.69
N ASP A 45 -8.61 -2.01 9.21
CA ASP A 45 -8.04 -0.87 8.50
C ASP A 45 -8.49 -0.76 7.04
N GLY A 46 -9.17 -1.79 6.50
CA GLY A 46 -9.75 -1.79 5.16
C GLY A 46 -9.12 -2.80 4.19
N ALA A 47 -8.23 -3.69 4.65
CA ALA A 47 -7.75 -4.77 3.80
C ALA A 47 -8.88 -5.77 3.50
N ALA A 48 -9.14 -6.02 2.22
CA ALA A 48 -10.11 -7.02 1.79
C ALA A 48 -9.52 -8.45 1.78
N LEU A 49 -8.19 -8.55 1.79
CA LEU A 49 -7.41 -9.79 1.73
C LEU A 49 -6.11 -9.61 2.52
N ILE A 50 -5.74 -10.59 3.36
CA ILE A 50 -4.45 -10.62 4.05
C ILE A 50 -3.56 -11.66 3.40
N ASP A 51 -2.36 -11.25 2.97
CA ASP A 51 -1.38 -12.11 2.33
C ASP A 51 -0.35 -12.60 3.33
N VAL A 52 -0.37 -13.89 3.62
CA VAL A 52 0.46 -14.52 4.65
C VAL A 52 1.67 -15.18 4.00
N GLY A 53 2.87 -14.72 4.35
CA GLY A 53 4.13 -15.26 3.83
C GLY A 53 5.03 -15.84 4.93
N GLY A 54 5.53 -17.07 4.75
CA GLY A 54 6.42 -17.74 5.70
C GLY A 54 7.92 -17.58 5.39
N GLU A 55 8.24 -17.19 4.15
CA GLU A 55 9.60 -16.94 3.67
C GLU A 55 9.88 -15.44 3.56
N SER A 56 11.08 -15.02 3.98
CA SER A 56 11.56 -13.68 3.67
C SER A 56 12.03 -13.65 2.22
N THR A 57 11.41 -12.83 1.38
CA THR A 57 11.88 -12.56 0.01
C THR A 57 13.00 -11.49 -0.03
N ARG A 58 13.47 -11.02 1.15
CA ARG A 58 14.56 -10.04 1.23
C ARG A 58 15.86 -10.65 0.67
N PRO A 59 16.68 -9.87 -0.06
CA PRO A 59 17.98 -10.34 -0.54
C PRO A 59 18.83 -10.88 0.60
N GLY A 60 19.33 -12.12 0.46
CA GLY A 60 20.22 -12.77 1.43
C GLY A 60 19.55 -13.66 2.48
N ALA A 61 18.21 -13.73 2.54
CA ALA A 61 17.53 -14.68 3.41
C ALA A 61 17.78 -16.14 2.96
N GLY A 62 18.11 -17.02 3.91
CA GLY A 62 18.21 -18.45 3.67
C GLY A 62 16.83 -19.05 3.36
N ARG A 63 16.75 -19.92 2.36
CA ARG A 63 15.51 -20.61 2.02
C ARG A 63 15.16 -21.58 3.15
N VAL A 64 13.93 -21.53 3.65
CA VAL A 64 13.42 -22.55 4.57
C VAL A 64 12.91 -23.74 3.76
N ASP A 65 12.83 -24.92 4.37
CA ASP A 65 12.14 -26.04 3.72
C ASP A 65 10.60 -25.86 3.82
N ALA A 66 9.88 -26.69 3.08
CA ALA A 66 8.41 -26.62 3.03
C ALA A 66 7.75 -26.93 4.38
N GLU A 67 8.40 -27.74 5.23
CA GLU A 67 7.87 -28.13 6.54
C GLU A 67 7.93 -26.95 7.50
N GLU A 68 9.06 -26.25 7.55
CA GLU A 68 9.24 -25.05 8.36
C GLU A 68 8.37 -23.88 7.87
N GLU A 69 8.23 -23.70 6.55
CA GLU A 69 7.29 -22.72 5.98
C GLU A 69 5.86 -23.02 6.43
N SER A 70 5.41 -24.27 6.28
CA SER A 70 4.08 -24.74 6.72
C SER A 70 3.88 -24.55 8.23
N ARG A 71 4.88 -24.86 9.05
CA ARG A 71 4.84 -24.70 10.50
C ARG A 71 4.61 -23.25 10.91
N ARG A 72 5.10 -22.29 10.13
CA ARG A 72 4.92 -20.85 10.38
C ARG A 72 3.54 -20.37 9.94
N VAL A 73 3.14 -20.69 8.70
CA VAL A 73 1.95 -20.06 8.09
C VAL A 73 0.65 -20.74 8.49
N LEU A 74 0.59 -22.08 8.56
CA LEU A 74 -0.67 -22.80 8.71
C LEU A 74 -1.44 -22.47 10.02
N PRO A 75 -0.79 -22.30 11.19
CA PRO A 75 -1.51 -21.89 12.40
C PRO A 75 -2.11 -20.48 12.29
N VAL A 76 -1.37 -19.53 11.70
CA VAL A 76 -1.83 -18.14 11.51
C VAL A 76 -2.99 -18.09 10.52
N ILE A 77 -2.91 -18.83 9.41
CA ILE A 77 -3.99 -18.92 8.41
C ILE A 77 -5.27 -19.47 9.04
N ARG A 78 -5.17 -20.55 9.84
CA ARG A 78 -6.33 -21.14 10.53
C ARG A 78 -7.03 -20.14 11.45
N ASP A 79 -6.27 -19.41 12.26
CA ASP A 79 -6.84 -18.47 13.21
C ASP A 79 -7.46 -17.24 12.51
N LEU A 80 -6.80 -16.71 11.48
CA LEU A 80 -7.33 -15.62 10.67
C LEU A 80 -8.63 -16.03 9.95
N ALA A 81 -8.65 -17.22 9.35
CA ALA A 81 -9.84 -17.76 8.71
C ALA A 81 -10.98 -17.98 9.73
N ALA A 82 -10.69 -18.49 10.92
CA ALA A 82 -11.65 -18.63 12.00
C ALA A 82 -12.19 -17.28 12.50
N ALA A 83 -11.38 -16.22 12.43
CA ALA A 83 -11.79 -14.84 12.70
C ALA A 83 -12.55 -14.17 11.53
N GLY A 84 -12.83 -14.88 10.44
CA GLY A 84 -13.55 -14.36 9.27
C GLY A 84 -12.70 -13.51 8.33
N VAL A 85 -11.38 -13.49 8.51
CA VAL A 85 -10.45 -12.79 7.61
C VAL A 85 -10.24 -13.63 6.35
N ARG A 86 -10.31 -13.00 5.17
CA ARG A 86 -9.93 -13.65 3.91
C ARG A 86 -8.41 -13.68 3.81
N VAL A 87 -7.87 -14.86 3.52
CA VAL A 87 -6.42 -15.10 3.53
C VAL A 87 -5.93 -15.56 2.16
N SER A 88 -4.85 -14.94 1.71
CA SER A 88 -3.98 -15.41 0.63
C SER A 88 -2.73 -16.04 1.23
N ILE A 89 -2.23 -17.11 0.61
CA ILE A 89 -0.92 -17.69 0.94
C ILE A 89 0.13 -17.21 -0.07
N ASP A 90 1.18 -16.53 0.39
CA ASP A 90 2.37 -16.17 -0.39
C ASP A 90 3.37 -17.32 -0.33
N THR A 91 3.36 -18.17 -1.35
CA THR A 91 4.26 -19.33 -1.45
C THR A 91 4.52 -19.71 -2.90
N THR A 92 5.72 -20.25 -3.15
CA THR A 92 6.09 -20.82 -4.45
C THR A 92 6.06 -22.34 -4.45
N ARG A 93 5.45 -22.98 -3.44
CA ARG A 93 5.43 -24.44 -3.27
C ARG A 93 4.01 -24.97 -3.31
N ALA A 94 3.75 -25.91 -4.19
CA ALA A 94 2.43 -26.48 -4.37
C ALA A 94 1.95 -27.22 -3.11
N SER A 95 2.86 -27.87 -2.38
CA SER A 95 2.54 -28.57 -1.12
C SER A 95 2.10 -27.62 0.00
N VAL A 96 2.76 -26.45 0.13
CA VAL A 96 2.39 -25.43 1.11
C VAL A 96 1.08 -24.77 0.71
N ALA A 97 0.89 -24.47 -0.57
CA ALA A 97 -0.36 -23.92 -1.09
C ALA A 97 -1.55 -24.85 -0.81
N ALA A 98 -1.41 -26.15 -1.09
CA ALA A 98 -2.45 -27.15 -0.81
C ALA A 98 -2.82 -27.18 0.69
N ALA A 99 -1.83 -27.28 1.57
CA ALA A 99 -2.06 -27.29 3.02
C ALA A 99 -2.67 -25.97 3.53
N ALA A 100 -2.28 -24.83 2.95
CA ALA A 100 -2.83 -23.52 3.29
C ALA A 100 -4.30 -23.39 2.87
N ILE A 101 -4.67 -23.92 1.71
CA ILE A 101 -6.07 -23.97 1.25
C ILE A 101 -6.92 -24.82 2.21
N GLU A 102 -6.43 -26.01 2.61
CA GLU A 102 -7.08 -26.84 3.63
C GLU A 102 -7.22 -26.13 4.98
N ALA A 103 -6.25 -25.28 5.32
CA ALA A 103 -6.25 -24.45 6.52
C ALA A 103 -7.20 -23.22 6.45
N GLY A 104 -7.78 -22.92 5.28
CA GLY A 104 -8.75 -21.83 5.09
C GLY A 104 -8.27 -20.66 4.23
N ALA A 105 -7.10 -20.74 3.59
CA ALA A 105 -6.71 -19.78 2.58
C ALA A 105 -7.63 -19.88 1.36
N VAL A 106 -8.02 -18.73 0.82
CA VAL A 106 -8.97 -18.60 -0.30
C VAL A 106 -8.32 -18.08 -1.58
N THR A 107 -7.00 -17.85 -1.56
CA THR A 107 -6.22 -17.34 -2.70
C THR A 107 -4.78 -17.83 -2.59
N VAL A 108 -4.16 -18.14 -3.71
CA VAL A 108 -2.72 -18.45 -3.79
C VAL A 108 -2.01 -17.27 -4.44
N ASN A 109 -0.97 -16.75 -3.79
CA ASN A 109 -0.05 -15.78 -4.35
C ASN A 109 1.29 -16.46 -4.63
N ASP A 110 1.58 -16.73 -5.90
CA ASP A 110 2.83 -17.37 -6.31
C ASP A 110 3.71 -16.38 -7.06
N VAL A 111 4.71 -15.87 -6.35
CA VAL A 111 5.71 -14.97 -6.92
C VAL A 111 6.57 -15.62 -8.02
N SER A 112 6.49 -16.94 -8.24
CA SER A 112 7.17 -17.62 -9.35
C SER A 112 6.28 -17.85 -10.57
N GLY A 113 4.97 -17.62 -10.45
CA GLY A 113 3.99 -17.90 -11.50
C GLY A 113 4.03 -19.35 -12.01
N GLY A 114 4.21 -20.31 -11.10
CA GLY A 114 4.31 -21.74 -11.37
C GLY A 114 5.70 -22.23 -11.80
N LEU A 115 6.69 -21.34 -11.96
CA LEU A 115 8.03 -21.71 -12.42
C LEU A 115 8.88 -22.40 -11.36
N ALA A 116 8.60 -22.17 -10.06
CA ALA A 116 9.35 -22.81 -8.98
C ALA A 116 8.85 -24.23 -8.65
N ASP A 117 7.59 -24.52 -8.92
CA ASP A 117 6.97 -25.81 -8.66
C ASP A 117 5.92 -26.16 -9.73
N PRO A 118 6.18 -27.14 -10.61
CA PRO A 118 5.29 -27.49 -11.70
C PRO A 118 3.94 -28.08 -11.25
N GLN A 119 3.78 -28.42 -9.97
CA GLN A 119 2.50 -28.88 -9.43
C GLN A 119 1.55 -27.73 -9.03
N MET A 120 2.02 -26.47 -9.00
CA MET A 120 1.23 -25.34 -8.51
C MET A 120 -0.09 -25.17 -9.27
N ALA A 121 -0.03 -25.16 -10.61
CA ALA A 121 -1.22 -24.98 -11.44
C ALA A 121 -2.27 -26.08 -11.21
N LYS A 122 -1.83 -27.33 -10.99
CA LYS A 122 -2.73 -28.46 -10.67
C LYS A 122 -3.42 -28.28 -9.32
N VAL A 123 -2.68 -27.85 -8.30
CA VAL A 123 -3.24 -27.59 -6.96
C VAL A 123 -4.28 -26.48 -7.02
N VAL A 124 -3.96 -25.36 -7.67
CA VAL A 124 -4.89 -24.23 -7.85
C VAL A 124 -6.13 -24.65 -8.64
N ALA A 125 -5.95 -25.35 -9.78
CA ALA A 125 -7.06 -25.80 -10.62
C ALA A 125 -8.01 -26.74 -9.86
N ALA A 126 -7.46 -27.70 -9.10
CA ALA A 126 -8.25 -28.62 -8.30
C ALA A 126 -9.01 -27.90 -7.16
N ALA A 127 -8.42 -26.89 -6.55
CA ALA A 127 -9.03 -26.11 -5.48
C ALA A 127 -10.06 -25.09 -5.98
N GLY A 128 -9.94 -24.64 -7.24
CA GLY A 128 -10.84 -23.64 -7.81
C GLY A 128 -10.70 -22.24 -7.18
N VAL A 129 -9.56 -21.94 -6.56
CA VAL A 129 -9.29 -20.65 -5.90
C VAL A 129 -8.58 -19.67 -6.85
N PRO A 130 -8.72 -18.34 -6.64
CA PRO A 130 -7.91 -17.35 -7.33
C PRO A 130 -6.41 -17.58 -7.16
N TRP A 131 -5.66 -17.33 -8.24
CA TRP A 131 -4.21 -17.42 -8.32
C TRP A 131 -3.63 -16.11 -8.81
N ILE A 132 -2.88 -15.45 -7.93
CA ILE A 132 -2.02 -14.33 -8.30
C ILE A 132 -0.74 -14.93 -8.88
N LEU A 133 -0.62 -14.79 -10.19
CA LEU A 133 0.45 -15.28 -11.02
C LEU A 133 1.39 -14.10 -11.33
N MET A 134 2.63 -14.17 -10.82
CA MET A 134 3.59 -13.08 -10.99
C MET A 134 4.61 -13.37 -12.09
N HIS A 135 5.05 -12.32 -12.80
CA HIS A 135 6.25 -12.38 -13.64
C HIS A 135 7.50 -12.61 -12.78
N TRP A 136 8.30 -13.62 -13.14
CA TRP A 136 9.47 -14.02 -12.37
C TRP A 136 10.62 -14.50 -13.23
N ARG A 137 11.83 -13.98 -12.95
CA ARG A 137 13.10 -14.48 -13.53
C ARG A 137 14.06 -14.85 -12.40
N GLY A 138 13.88 -16.05 -11.86
CA GLY A 138 14.81 -16.68 -10.91
C GLY A 138 14.72 -16.17 -9.47
N HIS A 139 15.33 -16.94 -8.56
CA HIS A 139 15.27 -16.70 -7.11
C HIS A 139 15.97 -15.40 -6.70
N SER A 140 15.56 -14.85 -5.55
CA SER A 140 16.02 -13.55 -5.01
C SER A 140 17.55 -13.41 -4.92
N GLN A 141 18.28 -14.50 -4.68
CA GLN A 141 19.74 -14.52 -4.61
C GLN A 141 20.43 -14.16 -5.95
N ARG A 142 19.78 -14.44 -7.09
CA ARG A 142 20.32 -14.19 -8.44
C ARG A 142 19.46 -13.27 -9.29
N MET A 143 18.24 -12.94 -8.85
CA MET A 143 17.26 -12.21 -9.67
C MET A 143 17.80 -10.91 -10.24
N GLN A 144 18.62 -10.16 -9.51
CA GLN A 144 19.14 -8.87 -10.00
C GLN A 144 20.15 -9.03 -11.14
N GLN A 145 20.85 -10.16 -11.22
CA GLN A 145 21.72 -10.49 -12.37
C GLN A 145 20.90 -10.85 -13.61
N LEU A 146 19.63 -11.23 -13.41
CA LEU A 146 18.67 -11.58 -14.46
C LEU A 146 17.83 -10.38 -14.90
N ALA A 147 18.13 -9.18 -14.40
CA ALA A 147 17.45 -7.94 -14.76
C ALA A 147 17.93 -7.37 -16.12
N VAL A 148 17.97 -8.23 -17.14
CA VAL A 148 18.42 -7.91 -18.50
C VAL A 148 17.22 -7.97 -19.43
N TYR A 149 16.85 -6.83 -20.02
CA TYR A 149 15.73 -6.70 -20.95
C TYR A 149 16.14 -5.75 -22.07
N ASP A 150 15.72 -6.04 -23.29
CA ASP A 150 15.77 -5.11 -24.41
C ASP A 150 14.57 -4.14 -24.33
N ASP A 151 13.38 -4.69 -24.08
CA ASP A 151 12.16 -3.93 -23.75
C ASP A 151 11.42 -4.63 -22.61
N VAL A 152 11.63 -4.11 -21.41
CA VAL A 152 11.04 -4.70 -20.20
C VAL A 152 9.51 -4.72 -20.22
N VAL A 153 8.84 -3.78 -20.89
CA VAL A 153 7.38 -3.74 -20.91
C VAL A 153 6.86 -4.84 -21.84
N ALA A 154 7.42 -4.94 -23.05
CA ALA A 154 7.04 -5.97 -24.01
C ALA A 154 7.36 -7.38 -23.48
N GLU A 155 8.57 -7.59 -22.96
CA GLU A 155 8.99 -8.89 -22.45
C GLU A 155 8.18 -9.33 -21.23
N VAL A 156 7.91 -8.44 -20.26
CA VAL A 156 7.07 -8.79 -19.10
C VAL A 156 5.64 -9.14 -19.54
N ARG A 157 5.07 -8.40 -20.50
CA ARG A 157 3.75 -8.70 -21.05
C ARG A 157 3.72 -10.09 -21.68
N ASP A 158 4.68 -10.39 -22.55
CA ASP A 158 4.71 -11.64 -23.31
C ASP A 158 4.99 -12.85 -22.41
N GLU A 159 5.89 -12.68 -21.43
CA GLU A 159 6.17 -13.72 -20.45
C GLU A 159 4.97 -13.99 -19.55
N LEU A 160 4.26 -12.95 -19.08
CA LEU A 160 3.00 -13.12 -18.35
C LEU A 160 1.93 -13.80 -19.20
N SER A 161 1.74 -13.40 -20.45
CA SER A 161 0.78 -14.04 -21.36
C SER A 161 1.05 -15.54 -21.47
N ARG A 162 2.32 -15.93 -21.65
CA ARG A 162 2.71 -17.34 -21.69
C ARG A 162 2.41 -18.07 -20.37
N ARG A 163 2.64 -17.43 -19.23
CA ARG A 163 2.30 -18.02 -17.92
C ARG A 163 0.79 -18.25 -17.79
N VAL A 164 -0.01 -17.29 -18.23
CA VAL A 164 -1.47 -17.40 -18.25
C VAL A 164 -1.91 -18.56 -19.13
N ASP A 165 -1.39 -18.65 -20.36
CA ASP A 165 -1.72 -19.74 -21.28
C ASP A 165 -1.43 -21.12 -20.67
N GLU A 166 -0.30 -21.25 -19.97
CA GLU A 166 0.06 -22.49 -19.26
C GLU A 166 -0.87 -22.79 -18.07
N ALA A 167 -1.30 -21.77 -17.32
CA ALA A 167 -2.27 -21.94 -16.24
C ALA A 167 -3.64 -22.41 -16.77
N LEU A 168 -4.12 -21.80 -17.86
CA LEU A 168 -5.38 -22.17 -18.51
C LEU A 168 -5.32 -23.60 -19.07
N ALA A 169 -4.21 -23.96 -19.72
CA ALA A 169 -3.98 -25.30 -20.24
C ALA A 169 -3.93 -26.37 -19.13
N ALA A 170 -3.51 -26.00 -17.92
CA ALA A 170 -3.52 -26.85 -16.74
C ALA A 170 -4.91 -26.96 -16.06
N GLY A 171 -5.92 -26.27 -16.59
CA GLY A 171 -7.31 -26.32 -16.10
C GLY A 171 -7.66 -25.25 -15.07
N VAL A 172 -6.80 -24.24 -14.85
CA VAL A 172 -7.17 -23.08 -14.04
C VAL A 172 -8.21 -22.26 -14.80
N ALA A 173 -9.36 -21.98 -14.18
CA ALA A 173 -10.40 -21.18 -14.79
C ALA A 173 -9.91 -19.74 -15.04
N ALA A 174 -10.25 -19.14 -16.18
CA ALA A 174 -9.77 -17.82 -16.56
C ALA A 174 -10.15 -16.73 -15.54
N GLU A 175 -11.35 -16.86 -14.97
CA GLU A 175 -11.81 -15.98 -13.89
C GLU A 175 -10.94 -16.09 -12.62
N ASN A 176 -10.21 -17.18 -12.40
CA ASN A 176 -9.35 -17.36 -11.23
C ASN A 176 -7.95 -16.77 -11.42
N VAL A 177 -7.59 -16.25 -12.60
CA VAL A 177 -6.25 -15.72 -12.86
C VAL A 177 -6.17 -14.24 -12.53
N ILE A 178 -5.18 -13.85 -11.73
CA ILE A 178 -4.79 -12.46 -11.46
C ILE A 178 -3.31 -12.34 -11.85
N ILE A 179 -2.92 -11.30 -12.60
CA ILE A 179 -1.53 -11.11 -13.03
C ILE A 179 -0.81 -10.08 -12.16
N ASP A 180 0.49 -10.28 -11.91
CA ASP A 180 1.36 -9.31 -11.25
C ASP A 180 2.66 -9.09 -12.08
N PRO A 181 3.02 -7.85 -12.45
CA PRO A 181 4.25 -7.55 -13.19
C PRO A 181 5.56 -7.85 -12.45
N GLY A 182 5.50 -8.21 -11.17
CA GLY A 182 6.65 -8.56 -10.35
C GLY A 182 7.60 -7.39 -10.16
N LEU A 183 7.09 -6.22 -9.73
CA LEU A 183 7.94 -5.06 -9.46
C LEU A 183 9.08 -5.43 -8.50
N GLY A 184 10.30 -4.96 -8.73
CA GLY A 184 11.47 -5.27 -7.90
C GLY A 184 12.02 -6.70 -8.06
N PHE A 185 11.33 -7.61 -8.75
CA PHE A 185 11.82 -8.95 -9.06
C PHE A 185 12.50 -8.98 -10.42
N ALA A 186 13.82 -9.16 -10.39
CA ALA A 186 14.70 -9.10 -11.56
C ALA A 186 14.49 -7.83 -12.40
N LYS A 187 14.47 -6.65 -11.74
CA LYS A 187 14.19 -5.35 -12.38
C LYS A 187 15.00 -4.24 -11.73
N THR A 188 15.65 -3.43 -12.54
CA THR A 188 16.31 -2.18 -12.10
C THR A 188 15.26 -1.12 -11.73
N ALA A 189 15.68 -0.01 -11.11
CA ALA A 189 14.75 1.09 -10.84
C ALA A 189 14.10 1.63 -12.13
N ALA A 190 14.88 1.78 -13.22
CA ALA A 190 14.37 2.20 -14.52
C ALA A 190 13.31 1.24 -15.07
N HIS A 191 13.52 -0.07 -14.93
CA HIS A 191 12.55 -1.08 -15.36
C HIS A 191 11.23 -0.99 -14.60
N ASN A 192 11.27 -0.79 -13.29
CA ASN A 192 10.06 -0.63 -12.47
C ASN A 192 9.27 0.62 -12.86
N TRP A 193 9.95 1.74 -13.15
CA TRP A 193 9.28 2.96 -13.63
C TRP A 193 8.73 2.81 -15.05
N ALA A 194 9.40 2.08 -15.93
CA ALA A 194 8.88 1.76 -17.26
C ALA A 194 7.56 0.96 -17.17
N LEU A 195 7.51 -0.09 -16.34
CA LEU A 195 6.28 -0.87 -16.13
C LEU A 195 5.17 -0.05 -15.48
N THR A 196 5.50 0.83 -14.53
CA THR A 196 4.53 1.72 -13.89
C THR A 196 3.94 2.71 -14.91
N ARG A 197 4.80 3.31 -15.75
CA ARG A 197 4.40 4.24 -16.82
C ARG A 197 3.53 3.57 -17.89
N HIS A 198 3.84 2.33 -18.23
CA HIS A 198 3.17 1.59 -19.29
C HIS A 198 2.23 0.50 -18.76
N LEU A 199 1.65 0.71 -17.58
CA LEU A 199 0.76 -0.27 -16.94
C LEU A 199 -0.43 -0.65 -17.83
N GLY A 200 -0.91 0.28 -18.66
CA GLY A 200 -1.96 0.04 -19.67
C GLY A 200 -1.65 -1.12 -20.63
N THR A 201 -0.38 -1.32 -21.00
CA THR A 201 0.06 -2.42 -21.87
C THR A 201 -0.10 -3.79 -21.18
N LEU A 202 0.02 -3.83 -19.86
CA LEU A 202 -0.20 -5.06 -19.08
C LEU A 202 -1.68 -5.29 -18.82
N LEU A 203 -2.43 -4.21 -18.53
CA LEU A 203 -3.88 -4.27 -18.38
C LEU A 203 -4.59 -4.75 -19.66
N SER A 204 -4.02 -4.50 -20.84
CA SER A 204 -4.57 -5.00 -22.10
C SER A 204 -4.53 -6.53 -22.25
N LEU A 205 -3.86 -7.26 -21.36
CA LEU A 205 -3.96 -8.73 -21.30
C LEU A 205 -5.36 -9.22 -20.89
N GLY A 206 -6.20 -8.34 -20.33
CA GLY A 206 -7.61 -8.66 -20.02
C GLY A 206 -7.83 -9.38 -18.69
N PHE A 207 -6.78 -9.55 -17.87
CA PHE A 207 -6.86 -10.15 -16.54
C PHE A 207 -6.78 -9.08 -15.44
N PRO A 208 -7.42 -9.32 -14.27
CA PRO A 208 -7.18 -8.51 -13.08
C PRO A 208 -5.68 -8.37 -12.80
N LEU A 209 -5.23 -7.15 -12.53
CA LEU A 209 -3.82 -6.87 -12.26
C LEU A 209 -3.61 -6.44 -10.80
N LEU A 210 -2.73 -7.15 -10.10
CA LEU A 210 -2.24 -6.77 -8.77
C LEU A 210 -0.98 -5.91 -8.92
N PHE A 211 -0.99 -4.71 -8.31
CA PHE A 211 0.15 -3.81 -8.31
C PHE A 211 0.84 -3.79 -6.94
N ALA A 212 1.99 -4.47 -6.84
CA ALA A 212 2.72 -4.61 -5.58
C ALA A 212 3.97 -3.71 -5.53
N ALA A 213 3.81 -2.40 -5.27
CA ALA A 213 4.96 -1.46 -5.17
C ALA A 213 5.49 -1.24 -3.74
N SER A 214 4.74 -1.65 -2.72
CA SER A 214 4.92 -1.19 -1.35
C SER A 214 6.32 -1.36 -0.80
N ARG A 215 6.89 -0.25 -0.31
CA ARG A 215 8.22 -0.15 0.32
C ARG A 215 9.39 -0.68 -0.50
N LYS A 216 9.23 -0.93 -1.81
CA LYS A 216 10.28 -1.48 -2.68
C LYS A 216 11.46 -0.51 -2.86
N SER A 217 12.64 -1.06 -3.14
CA SER A 217 13.91 -0.34 -3.19
C SER A 217 13.90 0.83 -4.19
N TYR A 218 13.26 0.66 -5.35
CA TYR A 218 13.20 1.70 -6.38
C TYR A 218 12.47 2.98 -5.92
N LEU A 219 11.54 2.87 -4.95
CA LEU A 219 10.94 4.05 -4.29
C LEU A 219 11.97 4.77 -3.40
N GLY A 220 12.79 4.00 -2.69
CA GLY A 220 13.89 4.54 -1.89
C GLY A 220 14.93 5.26 -2.75
N SER A 221 15.27 4.70 -3.91
CA SER A 221 16.18 5.31 -4.88
C SER A 221 15.62 6.59 -5.49
N LEU A 222 14.32 6.63 -5.81
CA LEU A 222 13.66 7.86 -6.30
C LEU A 222 13.72 8.98 -5.25
N LEU A 223 13.52 8.61 -3.98
CA LEU A 223 13.42 9.55 -2.86
C LEU A 223 14.75 9.73 -2.12
N ALA A 224 15.87 9.49 -2.79
CA ALA A 224 17.19 9.63 -2.21
C ALA A 224 17.45 11.09 -1.76
N GLY A 225 18.23 11.24 -0.69
CA GLY A 225 18.66 12.56 -0.23
C GLY A 225 19.61 13.27 -1.21
N PRO A 226 19.98 14.53 -0.95
CA PRO A 226 20.95 15.26 -1.77
C PRO A 226 22.31 14.57 -1.89
N ASP A 227 22.65 13.71 -0.93
CA ASP A 227 23.86 12.88 -0.87
C ASP A 227 23.74 11.58 -1.68
N GLY A 228 22.58 11.32 -2.30
CA GLY A 228 22.30 10.10 -3.05
C GLY A 228 21.92 8.90 -2.17
N THR A 229 21.82 9.05 -0.85
CA THR A 229 21.44 7.96 0.05
C THR A 229 19.97 7.59 -0.17
N PRO A 230 19.64 6.35 -0.57
CA PRO A 230 18.26 5.93 -0.76
C PRO A 230 17.48 6.00 0.54
N ARG A 231 16.23 6.43 0.47
CA ARG A 231 15.36 6.46 1.65
C ARG A 231 15.24 5.05 2.24
N PRO A 232 15.42 4.84 3.57
CA PRO A 232 15.32 3.54 4.21
C PRO A 232 14.02 2.78 3.89
N ALA A 233 14.09 1.45 3.91
CA ALA A 233 12.88 0.63 3.85
C ALA A 233 12.04 0.81 5.11
N GLY A 234 10.74 0.51 5.03
CA GLY A 234 9.80 0.74 6.13
C GLY A 234 8.99 2.02 5.92
N GLU A 235 8.62 2.66 7.02
CA GLU A 235 7.58 3.69 7.06
C GLU A 235 7.87 4.91 6.21
N GLN A 236 9.16 5.24 6.04
CA GLN A 236 9.59 6.39 5.27
C GLN A 236 9.21 6.29 3.77
N ARG A 237 8.89 5.09 3.28
CA ARG A 237 8.43 4.84 1.90
C ARG A 237 6.91 4.74 1.76
N ASP A 238 6.14 4.97 2.84
CA ASP A 238 4.69 4.74 2.81
C ASP A 238 3.95 5.81 2.00
N ALA A 239 4.33 7.08 2.12
CA ALA A 239 3.76 8.14 1.27
C ALA A 239 3.95 7.85 -0.25
N ALA A 240 5.13 7.34 -0.64
CA ALA A 240 5.36 6.93 -2.03
C ALA A 240 4.60 5.66 -2.41
N THR A 241 4.39 4.74 -1.45
CA THR A 241 3.54 3.56 -1.64
C THR A 241 2.09 3.97 -1.90
N VAL A 242 1.54 4.89 -1.10
CA VAL A 242 0.19 5.42 -1.28
C VAL A 242 0.05 6.09 -2.65
N ALA A 243 0.99 6.97 -3.02
CA ALA A 243 0.98 7.64 -4.32
C ALA A 243 0.99 6.66 -5.49
N THR A 244 1.87 5.65 -5.46
CA THR A 244 1.95 4.64 -6.53
C THR A 244 0.74 3.71 -6.55
N SER A 245 0.12 3.43 -5.40
CA SER A 245 -1.10 2.63 -5.29
C SER A 245 -2.29 3.34 -5.95
N VAL A 246 -2.49 4.63 -5.66
CA VAL A 246 -3.55 5.43 -6.29
C VAL A 246 -3.33 5.56 -7.80
N LEU A 247 -2.09 5.76 -8.25
CA LEU A 247 -1.77 5.81 -9.69
C LEU A 247 -2.11 4.48 -10.40
N ALA A 248 -1.78 3.35 -9.79
CA ALA A 248 -2.10 2.03 -10.35
C ALA A 248 -3.61 1.78 -10.40
N VAL A 249 -4.32 2.12 -9.32
CA VAL A 249 -5.80 2.03 -9.25
C VAL A 249 -6.45 2.93 -10.30
N ALA A 250 -6.02 4.18 -10.42
CA ALA A 250 -6.53 5.12 -11.43
C ALA A 250 -6.22 4.68 -12.87
N ALA A 251 -5.18 3.89 -13.09
CA ALA A 251 -4.89 3.26 -14.38
C ALA A 251 -5.77 2.02 -14.65
N GLY A 252 -6.37 1.43 -13.63
CA GLY A 252 -7.28 0.28 -13.74
C GLY A 252 -6.77 -1.02 -13.09
N ALA A 253 -5.75 -0.96 -12.22
CA ALA A 253 -5.34 -2.12 -11.44
C ALA A 253 -6.50 -2.66 -10.58
N TRP A 254 -6.64 -3.98 -10.52
CA TRP A 254 -7.66 -4.65 -9.70
C TRP A 254 -7.39 -4.46 -8.21
N GLY A 255 -6.12 -4.47 -7.82
CA GLY A 255 -5.74 -4.30 -6.43
C GLY A 255 -4.30 -3.87 -6.23
N VAL A 256 -3.97 -3.58 -4.98
CA VAL A 256 -2.65 -3.17 -4.53
C VAL A 256 -2.23 -3.99 -3.32
N ARG A 257 -0.96 -4.37 -3.26
CA ARG A 257 -0.38 -5.12 -2.13
C ARG A 257 0.50 -4.22 -1.27
N VAL A 258 0.11 -3.97 -0.03
CA VAL A 258 0.68 -2.91 0.83
C VAL A 258 0.94 -3.34 2.27
N HIS A 259 1.91 -2.67 2.89
CA HIS A 259 2.20 -2.80 4.33
C HIS A 259 1.35 -1.85 5.17
N GLN A 260 1.24 -0.57 4.78
CA GLN A 260 0.30 0.38 5.42
C GLN A 260 -1.07 0.30 4.77
N VAL A 261 -1.96 -0.46 5.41
CA VAL A 261 -3.32 -0.67 4.91
C VAL A 261 -4.16 0.59 5.06
N ARG A 262 -4.25 1.17 6.27
CA ARG A 262 -5.10 2.33 6.59
C ARG A 262 -4.89 3.47 5.59
N ASP A 263 -3.67 3.98 5.47
CA ASP A 263 -3.35 5.11 4.59
C ASP A 263 -3.70 4.84 3.12
N THR A 264 -3.49 3.60 2.67
CA THR A 264 -3.81 3.19 1.29
C THR A 264 -5.31 3.09 1.08
N ALA A 265 -6.05 2.51 2.03
CA ALA A 265 -7.49 2.39 1.99
C ALA A 265 -8.16 3.78 2.01
N ASP A 266 -7.70 4.69 2.87
CA ASP A 266 -8.18 6.08 2.93
C ASP A 266 -7.95 6.80 1.60
N ALA A 267 -6.76 6.64 0.99
CA ALA A 267 -6.47 7.25 -0.30
C ALA A 267 -7.33 6.68 -1.45
N ILE A 268 -7.63 5.38 -1.43
CA ILE A 268 -8.55 4.76 -2.39
C ILE A 268 -9.99 5.24 -2.16
N ALA A 269 -10.42 5.41 -0.91
CA ALA A 269 -11.72 5.98 -0.59
C ALA A 269 -11.87 7.42 -1.10
N VAL A 270 -10.82 8.24 -0.98
CA VAL A 270 -10.76 9.58 -1.59
C VAL A 270 -10.87 9.50 -3.11
N TRP A 271 -10.12 8.60 -3.76
CA TRP A 271 -10.21 8.41 -5.21
C TRP A 271 -11.63 7.98 -5.66
N GLN A 272 -12.28 7.08 -4.92
CA GLN A 272 -13.67 6.67 -5.17
C GLN A 272 -14.64 7.84 -5.00
N ALA A 273 -14.52 8.61 -3.92
CA ALA A 273 -15.37 9.78 -3.65
C ALA A 273 -15.21 10.88 -4.72
N ALA A 274 -14.02 11.00 -5.31
CA ALA A 274 -13.75 11.89 -6.44
C ALA A 274 -14.34 11.40 -7.78
N GLY A 275 -15.15 10.34 -7.79
CA GLY A 275 -15.78 9.77 -8.99
C GLY A 275 -14.91 8.75 -9.71
N ALA A 276 -13.93 8.13 -9.02
CA ALA A 276 -13.03 7.13 -9.56
C ALA A 276 -12.34 7.55 -10.88
N PRO A 277 -11.72 8.76 -10.94
CA PRO A 277 -11.15 9.29 -12.18
C PRO A 277 -10.06 8.36 -12.71
N ARG A 278 -10.05 8.15 -14.02
CA ARG A 278 -8.95 7.44 -14.69
C ARG A 278 -7.81 8.38 -15.02
N ALA A 279 -6.58 7.93 -14.79
CA ALA A 279 -5.41 8.68 -15.18
C ALA A 279 -5.30 8.69 -16.72
N VAL A 280 -5.38 9.88 -17.33
CA VAL A 280 -5.14 10.08 -18.76
C VAL A 280 -3.85 10.87 -18.91
N TRP A 281 -2.80 10.23 -19.43
CA TRP A 281 -1.58 10.95 -19.76
C TRP A 281 -1.58 11.21 -21.27
N PRO A 282 -1.64 12.48 -21.73
CA PRO A 282 -1.47 12.77 -23.14
C PRO A 282 -0.09 12.24 -23.57
N ALA A 283 -0.03 11.58 -24.73
CA ALA A 283 1.26 11.24 -25.33
C ALA A 283 2.09 12.53 -25.42
N THR A 284 3.38 12.45 -25.07
CA THR A 284 4.34 13.55 -25.23
C THR A 284 4.18 14.12 -26.63
N GLY A 285 3.66 15.35 -26.72
CA GLY A 285 3.30 16.00 -27.98
C GLY A 285 1.94 16.69 -28.00
N THR A 286 1.05 16.45 -27.03
CA THR A 286 -0.17 17.27 -26.94
C THR A 286 0.17 18.57 -26.24
N ALA A 287 0.50 19.60 -27.02
CA ALA A 287 0.54 20.97 -26.52
C ALA A 287 -0.77 21.24 -25.78
N ILE A 288 -0.69 21.81 -24.56
CA ILE A 288 -1.87 22.41 -23.93
C ILE A 288 -2.43 23.38 -24.98
N PRO A 289 -3.69 23.23 -25.44
CA PRO A 289 -4.25 24.18 -26.38
C PRO A 289 -4.12 25.56 -25.76
N ALA A 290 -3.44 26.46 -26.45
CA ALA A 290 -3.26 27.86 -26.07
C ALA A 290 -4.63 28.57 -26.14
N THR A 291 -5.53 28.23 -25.22
CA THR A 291 -6.86 28.83 -25.11
C THR A 291 -7.02 29.63 -23.83
N ASP A 292 -5.96 29.74 -23.01
CA ASP A 292 -6.01 30.50 -21.76
C ASP A 292 -5.00 31.66 -21.68
N ALA A 293 -4.26 31.92 -22.78
CA ALA A 293 -3.43 33.12 -22.91
C ALA A 293 -4.24 34.33 -23.43
N ALA A 294 -5.34 34.10 -24.16
CA ALA A 294 -6.18 35.17 -24.70
C ALA A 294 -7.17 35.75 -23.64
N ASN A 295 -7.60 34.94 -22.66
CA ASN A 295 -8.48 35.42 -21.59
C ASN A 295 -7.73 36.25 -20.52
N ARG A 296 -6.45 35.94 -20.25
CA ARG A 296 -5.66 36.75 -19.30
C ARG A 296 -5.32 38.15 -19.81
N ALA A 297 -5.32 38.35 -21.13
CA ALA A 297 -5.09 39.66 -21.73
C ALA A 297 -6.36 40.53 -21.78
N THR A 298 -7.54 39.93 -21.67
CA THR A 298 -8.83 40.66 -21.66
C THR A 298 -9.28 41.05 -20.25
N ASP A 299 -8.94 40.26 -19.23
CA ASP A 299 -9.23 40.62 -17.83
C ASP A 299 -8.30 41.73 -17.28
N ALA A 300 -7.09 41.87 -17.83
CA ALA A 300 -6.13 42.91 -17.41
C ALA A 300 -6.46 44.32 -17.95
N ALA A 301 -7.53 44.47 -18.75
CA ALA A 301 -7.86 45.73 -19.43
C ALA A 301 -9.20 46.37 -19.00
N ASN A 302 -9.84 45.89 -17.93
CA ASN A 302 -11.09 46.50 -17.44
C ASN A 302 -10.90 47.20 -16.07
N PRO A 303 -10.64 48.51 -16.03
CA PRO A 303 -10.46 49.25 -14.77
C PRO A 303 -11.75 49.42 -13.94
N ALA A 304 -12.90 48.93 -14.42
CA ALA A 304 -14.20 49.08 -13.74
C ALA A 304 -14.50 47.97 -12.71
N THR A 305 -13.95 46.77 -12.87
CA THR A 305 -14.18 45.63 -11.95
C THR A 305 -13.32 45.73 -10.68
N ASP A 306 -12.08 46.18 -10.82
CA ASP A 306 -11.11 46.32 -9.72
C ASP A 306 -11.49 47.45 -8.71
N ALA A 307 -12.32 48.41 -9.14
CA ALA A 307 -12.86 49.45 -8.26
C ALA A 307 -14.10 48.99 -7.47
N ALA A 308 -14.89 48.07 -8.04
CA ALA A 308 -16.07 47.52 -7.40
C ALA A 308 -15.68 46.53 -6.28
N ASP A 309 -14.74 45.63 -6.55
CA ASP A 309 -14.29 44.61 -5.59
C ASP A 309 -13.65 45.24 -4.34
N ARG A 310 -12.83 46.28 -4.50
CA ARG A 310 -12.23 47.02 -3.38
C ARG A 310 -13.26 47.80 -2.54
N ALA A 311 -14.40 48.20 -3.12
CA ALA A 311 -15.47 48.88 -2.39
C ALA A 311 -16.29 47.88 -1.55
N THR A 312 -16.51 46.66 -2.06
CA THR A 312 -17.15 45.57 -1.31
C THR A 312 -16.29 45.05 -0.16
N ASP A 313 -14.97 44.92 -0.34
CA ASP A 313 -14.07 44.50 0.73
C ASP A 313 -13.97 45.53 1.86
N ALA A 314 -13.95 46.83 1.51
CA ALA A 314 -13.95 47.90 2.50
C ALA A 314 -15.29 47.98 3.28
N ALA A 315 -16.41 47.66 2.64
CA ALA A 315 -17.71 47.60 3.30
C ALA A 315 -17.82 46.39 4.26
N GLY A 316 -17.27 45.22 3.86
CA GLY A 316 -17.23 44.02 4.70
C GLY A 316 -16.36 44.16 5.95
N GLN A 317 -15.20 44.82 5.82
CA GLN A 317 -14.33 45.09 6.97
C GLN A 317 -14.91 46.12 7.95
N ALA A 318 -15.74 47.06 7.45
CA ALA A 318 -16.44 48.01 8.30
C ALA A 318 -17.60 47.38 9.09
N THR A 319 -18.29 46.38 8.51
CA THR A 319 -19.34 45.62 9.20
C THR A 319 -18.78 44.71 10.29
N ASP A 320 -17.65 44.03 10.04
CA ASP A 320 -17.00 43.17 11.03
C ASP A 320 -16.44 43.98 12.23
N ALA A 321 -15.95 45.19 11.99
CA ALA A 321 -15.49 46.09 13.05
C ALA A 321 -16.65 46.63 13.91
N ALA A 322 -17.85 46.82 13.33
CA ALA A 322 -19.04 47.26 14.06
C ALA A 322 -19.59 46.15 14.96
N ASP A 323 -19.62 44.90 14.49
CA ASP A 323 -20.09 43.74 15.26
C ASP A 323 -19.18 43.41 16.46
N GLN A 324 -17.87 43.59 16.31
CA GLN A 324 -16.92 43.43 17.41
C GLN A 324 -17.04 44.53 18.48
N ALA A 325 -17.45 45.75 18.09
CA ALA A 325 -17.67 46.85 19.02
C ALA A 325 -18.97 46.68 19.83
N THR A 326 -20.01 46.10 19.25
CA THR A 326 -21.26 45.78 19.96
C THR A 326 -21.12 44.59 20.92
N GLY A 327 -20.31 43.59 20.59
CA GLY A 327 -20.06 42.44 21.48
C GLY A 327 -19.25 42.77 22.75
N ALA A 328 -18.47 43.85 22.73
CA ALA A 328 -17.68 44.27 23.89
C ALA A 328 -18.49 45.06 24.94
N ALA A 329 -19.64 45.62 24.56
CA ALA A 329 -20.49 46.43 25.46
C ALA A 329 -21.38 45.58 26.40
N ASP A 330 -21.66 44.32 26.04
CA ASP A 330 -22.57 43.45 26.81
C ASP A 330 -21.89 42.65 27.96
N SER A 331 -20.60 42.85 28.20
CA SER A 331 -19.84 42.05 29.20
C SER A 331 -19.45 42.80 30.49
N VAL A 332 -19.99 43.99 30.74
CA VAL A 332 -19.67 44.79 31.94
C VAL A 332 -20.89 44.99 32.84
N THR A 333 -21.32 43.93 33.54
CA THR A 333 -22.01 44.06 34.85
C THR A 333 -22.00 42.71 35.57
N GLU A 334 -21.05 42.51 36.47
CA GLU A 334 -21.29 41.92 37.80
C GLU A 334 -20.02 42.02 38.65
N ALA A 335 -20.13 42.63 39.82
CA ALA A 335 -19.03 42.90 40.75
C ALA A 335 -19.39 42.46 42.18
N LYS A 336 -18.33 42.04 42.91
CA LYS A 336 -18.10 41.92 44.38
C LYS A 336 -18.31 40.56 45.09
N PRO A 337 -17.62 40.32 46.24
CA PRO A 337 -16.27 40.74 46.67
C PRO A 337 -15.43 39.62 47.39
N ALA A 338 -14.19 40.01 47.77
CA ALA A 338 -13.06 39.22 48.26
C ALA A 338 -13.01 38.87 49.77
N ALA A 339 -12.20 37.85 50.12
CA ALA A 339 -11.38 37.67 51.34
C ALA A 339 -10.48 36.42 51.13
N GLY A 340 -9.24 36.25 51.58
CA GLY A 340 -8.28 36.99 52.40
C GLY A 340 -7.16 36.02 52.88
N ALA A 341 -5.96 36.56 53.14
CA ALA A 341 -4.79 35.95 53.82
C ALA A 341 -4.07 34.76 53.12
N ALA A 342 -2.80 34.41 53.34
CA ALA A 342 -1.54 35.05 53.76
C ALA A 342 -0.45 33.93 53.68
N LYS A 343 0.81 34.30 53.35
CA LYS A 343 2.09 33.54 53.36
C LYS A 343 2.40 32.78 54.70
N PRO A 344 3.54 32.04 54.92
CA PRO A 344 4.79 31.95 54.14
C PRO A 344 5.49 30.56 54.04
N ALA A 345 6.65 30.60 53.36
CA ALA A 345 7.64 29.54 53.11
C ALA A 345 8.64 29.28 54.26
N SER A 346 9.19 28.07 54.29
CA SER A 346 10.54 27.64 54.74
C SER A 346 10.59 26.11 54.55
N GLY A 347 11.63 25.39 54.15
CA GLY A 347 13.06 25.65 54.05
C GLY A 347 13.79 24.31 54.32
N THR A 348 14.79 24.02 53.48
CA THR A 348 16.01 23.23 53.73
C THR A 348 16.01 21.69 53.93
N ALA A 349 16.84 21.09 53.06
CA ALA A 349 17.92 20.10 53.34
C ALA A 349 17.51 18.67 53.73
N ALA A 350 18.27 17.61 53.46
CA ALA A 350 19.42 17.24 52.63
C ALA A 350 19.68 15.77 53.04
N GLY A 351 20.20 14.91 52.16
CA GLY A 351 20.80 13.66 52.61
C GLY A 351 20.53 12.45 51.72
N THR A 352 21.40 12.25 50.74
CA THR A 352 21.71 10.94 50.17
C THR A 352 22.91 10.37 50.93
N PRO A 353 22.96 9.06 51.15
CA PRO A 353 24.21 8.38 50.79
C PRO A 353 23.99 7.00 50.16
N GLY A 354 25.01 6.55 49.43
CA GLY A 354 25.48 5.18 49.60
C GLY A 354 25.19 4.19 48.49
N VAL A 355 26.21 3.95 47.69
CA VAL A 355 26.44 2.80 46.80
C VAL A 355 26.67 1.52 47.63
N GLU A 356 26.14 0.36 47.21
CA GLU A 356 26.86 -0.94 47.14
C GLU A 356 25.97 -2.12 46.67
N GLY A 357 26.43 -2.80 45.61
CA GLY A 357 26.56 -4.26 45.45
C GLY A 357 25.36 -5.21 45.63
N ALA A 358 24.88 -5.76 44.51
CA ALA A 358 24.87 -7.21 44.17
C ALA A 358 24.26 -7.41 42.78
#